data_AF-A0A2V6CTW6-F1
#
_entry.id   AF-A0A2V6CTW6-F1
#
_cell.length_a   1.000
_cell.length_b   1.000
_cell.length_c   1.000
_cell.angle_alpha   90.00
_cell.angle_beta   90.00
_cell.angle_gamma   90.00
#
_symmetry.space_group_name_H-M   'P 1'
#
loop_
_entity.id
_entity.type
_entity.pdbx_description
1 polymer ?
#
loop_
_entity_poly.entity_id
_entity_poly.type
_entity_poly.pdbx_seq_one_letter_code
_entity_poly.pdbx_strand_id
1 'polypeptide(L)'
;MAQKIASVSYLKQTPPKDEELKEMWHDEVLRTGYVRTLYRYRPRRYPGRITMLVNEVDARRHSDFGWRRLAAGGLTIYTVPGDHYSYIRDHARDTAERLRDCLEKATTEK
;
A
#
# COMPACT_ATOMS: atom_id res chain seq x y z
N MET A 1 -10.36 4.42 -29.23
CA MET A 1 -10.81 5.00 -27.94
C MET A 1 -9.57 5.27 -27.11
N ALA A 2 -9.01 6.49 -27.18
CA ALA A 2 -7.79 6.84 -26.47
C ALA A 2 -8.13 7.24 -25.02
N GLN A 3 -7.66 6.45 -24.04
CA GLN A 3 -7.66 6.86 -22.63
C GLN A 3 -6.75 8.08 -22.50
N LYS A 4 -7.37 9.26 -22.45
CA LYS A 4 -6.69 10.53 -22.21
C LYS A 4 -6.13 10.45 -20.80
N ILE A 5 -4.83 10.20 -20.67
CA ILE A 5 -4.09 10.38 -19.42
C ILE A 5 -4.39 11.82 -18.99
N ALA A 6 -5.21 11.99 -17.95
CA ALA A 6 -5.64 13.29 -17.48
C ALA A 6 -4.39 14.14 -17.24
N SER A 7 -4.23 15.15 -18.09
CA SER A 7 -3.10 16.05 -18.06
C SER A 7 -3.05 16.76 -16.71
N VAL A 8 -1.83 17.12 -16.30
CA VAL A 8 -1.48 17.85 -15.07
C VAL A 8 -2.32 19.12 -14.83
N SER A 9 -3.07 19.59 -15.84
CA SER A 9 -3.97 20.73 -15.78
C SER A 9 -5.21 20.54 -14.91
N TYR A 10 -5.71 19.31 -14.68
CA TYR A 10 -6.95 19.11 -13.92
C TYR A 10 -6.79 19.43 -12.42
N LEU A 11 -5.61 19.20 -11.86
CA LEU A 11 -5.29 19.45 -10.45
C LEU A 11 -5.10 20.94 -10.11
N LYS A 12 -5.09 21.83 -11.11
CA LYS A 12 -4.97 23.29 -10.91
C LYS A 12 -6.32 24.03 -10.99
N GLN A 13 -7.42 23.30 -11.16
CA GLN A 13 -8.75 23.91 -11.27
C GLN A 13 -9.35 24.16 -9.88
N THR A 14 -10.10 25.24 -9.73
CA THR A 14 -10.86 25.54 -8.52
C THR A 14 -12.00 24.51 -8.36
N PRO A 15 -12.28 24.02 -7.14
CA PRO A 15 -13.39 23.09 -6.92
C PRO A 15 -14.73 23.68 -7.45
N PRO A 16 -15.63 22.85 -7.99
CA PRO A 16 -16.99 23.27 -8.33
C PRO A 16 -17.70 23.88 -7.11
N LYS A 17 -18.59 24.85 -7.36
CA LYS A 17 -19.44 25.46 -6.30
C LYS A 17 -20.61 24.57 -5.88
N ASP A 18 -21.01 23.67 -6.78
CA ASP A 18 -22.04 22.68 -6.52
C ASP A 18 -21.47 21.58 -5.61
N GLU A 19 -22.14 21.28 -4.50
CA GLU A 19 -21.60 20.40 -3.46
C GLU A 19 -21.49 18.93 -3.93
N GLU A 20 -22.42 18.45 -4.75
CA GLU A 20 -22.37 17.07 -5.28
C GLU A 20 -21.22 16.91 -6.28
N LEU A 21 -21.04 17.91 -7.16
CA LEU A 21 -19.90 17.94 -8.10
C LEU A 21 -18.56 18.15 -7.38
N LYS A 22 -18.56 18.80 -6.22
CA LYS A 22 -17.36 19.03 -5.40
C LYS A 22 -16.90 17.76 -4.69
N GLU A 23 -17.81 16.94 -4.17
CA GLU A 23 -17.47 15.61 -3.64
C GLU A 23 -16.86 14.71 -4.72
N MET A 24 -17.50 14.62 -5.90
CA MET A 24 -16.95 13.88 -7.04
C MET A 24 -15.56 14.39 -7.46
N TRP A 25 -15.37 15.71 -7.46
CA TRP A 25 -14.09 16.34 -7.77
C TRP A 25 -13.01 15.97 -6.74
N HIS A 26 -13.34 15.94 -5.45
CA HIS A 26 -12.41 15.54 -4.39
C HIS A 26 -11.91 14.11 -4.59
N ASP A 27 -12.82 13.18 -4.86
CA ASP A 27 -12.48 11.78 -5.10
C ASP A 27 -11.58 11.61 -6.33
N GLU A 28 -11.90 12.29 -7.42
CA GLU A 28 -11.11 12.21 -8.64
C GLU A 28 -9.71 12.82 -8.46
N VAL A 29 -9.60 13.95 -7.79
CA VAL A 29 -8.33 14.63 -7.49
C VAL A 29 -7.46 13.76 -6.57
N LEU A 30 -8.03 13.22 -5.50
CA LEU A 30 -7.32 12.34 -4.57
C LEU A 30 -6.84 11.07 -5.28
N ARG A 31 -7.72 10.40 -6.04
CA ARG A 31 -7.38 9.20 -6.79
C ARG A 31 -6.29 9.46 -7.82
N THR A 32 -6.43 10.52 -8.62
CA THR A 32 -5.47 10.84 -9.70
C THR A 32 -4.13 11.29 -9.12
N GLY A 33 -4.15 12.11 -8.07
CA GLY A 33 -2.95 12.54 -7.35
C GLY A 33 -2.21 11.36 -6.72
N TYR A 34 -2.94 10.45 -6.07
CA TYR A 34 -2.39 9.22 -5.47
C TYR A 34 -1.71 8.34 -6.51
N VAL A 35 -2.41 8.00 -7.60
CA VAL A 35 -1.87 7.15 -8.67
C VAL A 35 -0.62 7.78 -9.30
N ARG A 36 -0.66 9.08 -9.59
CA ARG A 36 0.50 9.80 -10.15
C ARG A 36 1.70 9.78 -9.21
N THR A 37 1.46 9.91 -7.91
CA THR A 37 2.53 9.87 -6.90
C THR A 37 3.18 8.49 -6.84
N LEU A 38 2.36 7.43 -6.81
CA LEU A 38 2.85 6.04 -6.85
C LEU A 38 3.73 5.76 -8.08
N TYR A 39 3.29 6.16 -9.28
CA TYR A 39 4.05 5.90 -10.51
C TYR A 39 5.36 6.68 -10.61
N ARG A 40 5.48 7.80 -9.90
CA ARG A 40 6.69 8.65 -9.90
C ARG A 40 7.68 8.25 -8.83
N TYR A 41 7.21 7.65 -7.74
CA TYR A 41 8.08 7.25 -6.66
C TYR A 41 9.10 6.19 -7.14
N ARG A 42 10.35 6.38 -6.73
CA ARG A 42 11.45 5.45 -7.02
C ARG A 42 12.05 5.03 -5.67
N PRO A 43 11.64 3.87 -5.12
CA PRO A 43 12.08 3.45 -3.81
C PRO A 43 13.59 3.27 -3.78
N ARG A 44 14.24 3.85 -2.77
CA ARG A 44 15.66 3.62 -2.47
C ARG A 44 15.80 2.36 -1.63
N ARG A 45 16.98 1.75 -1.64
CA ARG A 45 17.30 0.66 -0.71
C ARG A 45 17.20 1.15 0.74
N TYR A 46 16.57 0.34 1.57
CA TYR A 46 16.46 0.54 3.00
C TYR A 46 17.54 -0.31 3.70
N PRO A 47 18.42 0.29 4.53
CA PRO A 47 19.52 -0.45 5.16
C PRO A 47 19.06 -1.47 6.20
N GLY A 48 17.90 -1.26 6.81
CA GLY A 48 17.36 -2.14 7.84
C GLY A 48 16.68 -3.39 7.29
N ARG A 49 16.26 -4.24 8.22
CA ARG A 49 15.39 -5.39 7.95
C ARG A 49 13.96 -4.91 7.72
N ILE A 50 13.23 -5.58 6.84
CA ILE A 50 11.79 -5.41 6.67
C ILE A 50 11.09 -6.72 7.03
N THR A 51 9.98 -6.61 7.77
CA THR A 51 9.05 -7.71 7.99
C THR A 51 7.74 -7.39 7.29
N MET A 52 7.26 -8.29 6.43
CA MET A 52 6.01 -8.15 5.69
C MET A 52 5.00 -9.19 6.15
N LEU A 53 3.76 -8.75 6.39
CA LEU A 53 2.60 -9.62 6.53
C LEU A 53 1.89 -9.63 5.19
N VAL A 54 1.68 -10.81 4.62
CA VAL A 54 1.09 -11.00 3.30
C VAL A 54 -0.13 -11.90 3.44
N ASN A 55 -1.26 -11.51 2.85
CA ASN A 55 -2.46 -12.35 2.87
C ASN A 55 -2.24 -13.65 2.07
N GLU A 56 -3.01 -14.68 2.41
CA GLU A 56 -2.85 -16.03 1.89
C GLU A 56 -2.98 -16.11 0.36
N VAL A 57 -3.91 -15.35 -0.22
CA VAL A 57 -4.14 -15.31 -1.67
C VAL A 57 -2.93 -14.76 -2.42
N ASP A 58 -2.38 -13.65 -1.92
CA ASP A 58 -1.24 -12.95 -2.51
C ASP A 58 0.09 -13.68 -2.28
N ALA A 59 0.26 -14.30 -1.12
CA ALA A 59 1.44 -15.08 -0.77
C ALA A 59 1.66 -16.26 -1.75
N ARG A 60 0.58 -16.85 -2.27
CA ARG A 60 0.64 -17.92 -3.29
C ARG A 60 1.13 -17.44 -4.65
N ARG A 61 0.94 -16.16 -4.98
CA ARG A 61 1.28 -15.61 -6.31
C ARG A 61 2.72 -15.13 -6.36
N HIS A 62 3.08 -14.25 -5.44
CA HIS A 62 4.40 -13.63 -5.37
C HIS A 62 4.66 -13.20 -3.93
N SER A 63 5.49 -13.93 -3.19
CA SER A 63 5.60 -13.70 -1.75
C SER A 63 6.34 -12.41 -1.36
N ASP A 64 7.27 -11.90 -2.19
CA ASP A 64 8.13 -10.77 -1.79
C ASP A 64 7.78 -9.40 -2.38
N PHE A 65 6.88 -9.33 -3.36
CA PHE A 65 6.46 -8.09 -4.06
C PHE A 65 7.60 -7.15 -4.49
N GLY A 66 8.81 -7.69 -4.74
CA GLY A 66 9.98 -6.88 -5.07
C GLY A 66 10.56 -6.07 -3.91
N TRP A 67 10.18 -6.37 -2.66
CA TRP A 67 10.79 -5.78 -1.46
C TRP A 67 12.14 -6.39 -1.11
N ARG A 68 12.40 -7.64 -1.52
CA ARG A 68 13.67 -8.32 -1.22
C ARG A 68 14.89 -7.58 -1.76
N ARG A 69 14.77 -6.96 -2.94
CA ARG A 69 15.82 -6.11 -3.54
C ARG A 69 16.02 -4.76 -2.84
N LEU A 70 15.04 -4.33 -2.05
CA LEU A 70 15.04 -3.03 -1.34
C LEU A 70 15.52 -3.16 0.11
N ALA A 71 15.22 -4.27 0.79
CA ALA A 71 15.57 -4.51 2.18
C ALA A 71 17.01 -5.06 2.33
N ALA A 72 18.00 -4.18 2.48
CA ALA A 72 19.40 -4.58 2.56
C ALA A 72 19.71 -5.37 3.85
N GLY A 73 18.99 -5.10 4.95
CA GLY A 73 19.08 -5.88 6.20
C GLY A 73 18.29 -7.20 6.17
N GLY A 74 17.72 -7.57 5.02
CA GLY A 74 16.94 -8.77 4.82
C GLY A 74 15.44 -8.55 4.89
N LEU A 75 14.69 -9.51 4.32
CA LEU A 75 13.24 -9.52 4.27
C LEU A 75 12.71 -10.78 4.95
N THR A 76 11.82 -10.61 5.94
CA THR A 76 11.04 -11.68 6.56
C THR A 76 9.59 -11.56 6.11
N ILE A 77 8.96 -12.66 5.70
CA ILE A 77 7.56 -12.67 5.24
C ILE A 77 6.77 -13.64 6.12
N TYR A 78 5.63 -13.18 6.64
CA TYR A 78 4.65 -13.99 7.34
C TYR A 78 3.33 -14.00 6.55
N THR A 79 2.75 -15.18 6.36
CA THR A 79 1.44 -15.30 5.73
C THR A 79 0.34 -15.19 6.79
N VAL A 80 -0.73 -14.47 6.46
CA VAL A 80 -1.94 -14.31 7.29
C VAL A 80 -3.19 -14.67 6.49
N PRO A 81 -4.29 -15.11 7.12
CA PRO A 81 -5.49 -15.57 6.41
C PRO A 81 -6.17 -14.49 5.58
N GLY A 82 -6.90 -14.91 4.55
CA GLY A 82 -7.72 -14.04 3.70
C GLY A 82 -7.01 -13.53 2.44
N ASP A 83 -7.54 -12.42 1.93
CA ASP A 83 -7.09 -11.71 0.73
C ASP A 83 -6.75 -10.24 1.06
N HIS A 84 -6.46 -9.45 0.02
CA HIS A 84 -6.09 -8.04 0.14
C HIS A 84 -7.06 -7.19 0.98
N TYR A 85 -8.36 -7.54 1.00
CA TYR A 85 -9.40 -6.84 1.75
C TYR A 85 -9.72 -7.52 3.08
N SER A 86 -9.88 -8.85 3.07
CA SER A 86 -10.36 -9.60 4.24
C SER A 86 -9.31 -9.76 5.34
N TYR A 87 -8.00 -9.71 5.02
CA TYR A 87 -6.96 -9.97 6.02
C TYR A 87 -6.90 -8.93 7.17
N ILE A 88 -7.35 -7.69 6.93
CA ILE A 88 -7.44 -6.62 7.94
C ILE A 88 -8.88 -6.32 8.36
N ARG A 89 -9.86 -7.11 7.90
CA ARG A 89 -11.28 -6.96 8.23
C ARG A 89 -11.76 -8.21 8.95
N ASP A 90 -12.06 -9.25 8.19
CA ASP A 90 -12.64 -10.50 8.69
C ASP A 90 -11.61 -11.30 9.51
N HIS A 91 -10.33 -11.19 9.15
CA HIS A 91 -9.20 -11.83 9.84
C HIS A 91 -8.35 -10.83 10.65
N ALA A 92 -8.94 -9.70 11.07
CA ALA A 92 -8.20 -8.66 11.79
C ALA A 92 -7.54 -9.17 13.07
N ARG A 93 -8.16 -10.14 13.78
CA ARG A 93 -7.58 -10.75 14.98
C ARG A 93 -6.29 -11.51 14.66
N ASP A 94 -6.32 -12.41 13.68
CA ASP A 94 -5.16 -13.21 13.27
C ASP A 94 -4.00 -12.31 12.79
N THR A 95 -4.34 -11.28 12.00
CA THR A 95 -3.35 -10.31 11.51
C THR A 95 -2.76 -9.48 12.65
N ALA A 96 -3.57 -9.05 13.62
CA ALA A 96 -3.10 -8.29 14.78
C ALA A 96 -2.19 -9.12 15.70
N GLU A 97 -2.50 -10.40 15.92
CA GLU A 97 -1.65 -11.31 16.69
C GLU A 97 -0.30 -11.49 16.00
N ARG A 98 -0.28 -11.74 14.69
CA ARG A 98 0.98 -11.82 13.93
C ARG A 98 1.77 -10.52 13.99
N LEU A 99 1.10 -9.37 13.90
CA LEU A 99 1.75 -8.06 14.00
C LEU A 99 2.40 -7.86 15.37
N ARG A 100 1.70 -8.21 16.45
CA ARG A 100 2.23 -8.14 17.82
C ARG A 100 3.51 -8.97 17.96
N ASP A 101 3.52 -10.22 17.50
CA ASP A 101 4.71 -11.08 17.54
C ASP A 101 5.89 -10.46 16.78
N CYS A 102 5.63 -9.78 15.65
CA CYS A 102 6.67 -9.11 14.87
C CYS A 102 7.26 -7.92 15.64
N LEU A 103 6.41 -7.14 16.32
CA LEU A 103 6.83 -5.97 17.09
C LEU A 103 7.61 -6.36 18.36
N GLU A 104 7.19 -7.42 19.04
CA GLU A 104 7.89 -7.97 20.20
C GLU A 104 9.29 -8.44 19.79
N LYS A 105 9.41 -9.23 18.72
CA LYS A 105 10.72 -9.66 18.17
C LYS A 105 11.61 -8.48 17.81
N ALA A 106 11.07 -7.48 17.11
CA ALA A 106 11.83 -6.30 16.72
C ALA A 106 12.31 -5.46 17.91
N THR A 107 11.65 -5.59 19.07
CA THR A 107 12.05 -4.91 20.31
C THR A 107 13.13 -5.68 21.05
N THR A 108 13.10 -7.02 21.01
CA THR A 108 14.09 -7.90 21.65
C THR A 108 15.38 -8.06 20.83
N GLU A 109 15.32 -7.91 19.50
CA GLU A 109 16.48 -8.01 18.59
C GLU A 109 17.35 -6.74 18.53
N LYS A 110 17.03 -5.69 19.33
CA LYS A 110 17.83 -4.47 19.45
C LYS A 110 19.07 -4.68 20.30
#